data_AF-A0A2U1MXB4-F1
#
_entry.id   AF-A0A2U1MXB4-F1
#
_cell.length_a   1.000
_cell.length_b   1.000
_cell.length_c   1.000
_cell.angle_alpha   90.00
_cell.angle_beta   90.00
_cell.angle_gamma   90.00
#
_symmetry.space_group_name_H-M   'P 1'
#
loop_
_entity.id
_entity.type
_entity.pdbx_description
1 polymer ?
#
loop_
_entity_poly.entity_id
_entity_poly.type
_entity_poly.pdbx_seq_one_letter_code
_entity_poly.pdbx_strand_id
1 'polypeptide(L)'
;MVGIVTLEWLKRSLASVCGSGSFDAVHTPALEETKGTLWLLAKAYANVNDSGYHQLIFHWLQSHAAIVPFIIATSTQLSILHPIHKPFHPHFGDTMNINGLSRQTLIKLVDFLTK
;
A
#
# COMPACT_ATOMS: atom_id res chain seq x y z
N MET A 1 11.39 -6.38 7.91
CA MET A 1 11.00 -7.63 7.23
C MET A 1 9.55 -7.43 6.85
N VAL A 2 9.27 -7.01 5.63
CA VAL A 2 8.80 -7.87 4.53
C VAL A 2 9.30 -7.23 3.21
N GLY A 3 10.15 -7.82 2.37
CA GLY A 3 10.55 -9.21 2.21
C GLY A 3 9.69 -9.98 1.20
N ILE A 4 8.60 -9.39 0.71
CA ILE A 4 7.70 -10.02 -0.28
C ILE A 4 7.35 -8.97 -1.33
N VAL A 5 8.39 -8.53 -2.03
CA VAL A 5 8.24 -8.09 -3.41
C VAL A 5 9.14 -9.06 -4.17
N THR A 6 8.52 -9.92 -4.97
CA THR A 6 9.20 -10.99 -5.68
C THR A 6 10.40 -10.42 -6.44
N LEU A 7 11.49 -11.19 -6.54
CA LEU A 7 12.74 -10.75 -7.18
C LEU A 7 12.55 -10.20 -8.60
N GLU A 8 11.47 -10.56 -9.29
CA GLU A 8 11.09 -9.98 -10.58
C GLU A 8 10.66 -8.52 -10.51
N TRP A 9 9.91 -8.12 -9.47
CA TRP A 9 9.46 -6.75 -9.31
C TRP A 9 10.61 -5.79 -9.01
N LEU A 10 11.58 -6.23 -8.20
CA LEU A 10 12.77 -5.44 -7.89
C LEU A 10 13.69 -5.30 -9.12
N LYS A 11 13.73 -6.32 -9.98
CA LYS A 11 14.43 -6.25 -11.28
C LYS A 11 13.77 -5.28 -12.26
N ARG A 12 12.43 -5.21 -12.27
CA ARG A 12 11.67 -4.26 -13.11
C ARG A 12 11.73 -2.81 -12.62
N SER A 13 11.73 -2.57 -11.31
CA SER A 13 11.77 -1.20 -10.77
C SER A 13 13.13 -0.53 -10.93
N LEU A 14 14.22 -1.29 -11.08
CA LEU A 14 15.54 -0.77 -11.46
C LEU A 14 15.69 -0.47 -12.97
N ALA A 15 14.71 -0.84 -13.79
CA ALA A 15 14.72 -0.66 -15.25
C ALA A 15 14.01 0.60 -15.76
N SER A 16 13.33 1.34 -14.87
CA SER A 16 12.38 2.39 -15.25
C SER A 16 12.77 3.73 -14.63
N VAL A 17 13.85 4.33 -15.12
CA VAL A 17 14.07 5.78 -14.96
C VAL A 17 14.04 6.41 -16.34
N CYS A 18 12.88 6.93 -16.73
CA CYS A 18 12.83 8.15 -17.53
C CYS A 18 11.42 8.72 -17.63
N GLY A 19 11.35 10.02 -17.92
CA GLY A 19 10.16 10.69 -18.41
C GLY A 19 9.79 10.23 -19.82
N SER A 20 8.47 10.21 -20.07
CA SER A 20 7.76 10.05 -21.34
C SER A 20 8.65 9.98 -22.61
N GLY A 21 9.06 8.77 -23.01
CA GLY A 21 9.67 8.53 -24.34
C GLY A 21 10.94 7.68 -24.42
N SER A 22 11.28 6.91 -23.39
CA SER A 22 12.60 6.26 -23.25
C SER A 22 12.54 4.74 -23.09
N PHE A 23 13.56 4.07 -23.60
CA PHE A 23 13.77 2.64 -23.46
C PHE A 23 14.04 2.22 -21.99
N ASP A 24 13.50 1.06 -21.58
CA ASP A 24 13.78 0.44 -20.27
C ASP A 24 15.30 0.26 -20.09
N ALA A 25 15.89 0.98 -19.14
CA ALA A 25 17.32 0.97 -18.87
C ALA A 25 17.58 0.40 -17.48
N VAL A 26 18.29 -0.73 -17.42
CA VAL A 26 18.69 -1.36 -16.15
C VAL A 26 19.82 -0.57 -15.51
N HIS A 27 19.58 0.00 -14.34
CA HIS A 27 20.61 0.68 -13.55
C HIS A 27 21.25 -0.26 -12.53
N THR A 28 22.57 -0.23 -12.44
CA THR A 28 23.37 -1.01 -11.49
C THR A 28 24.16 -0.10 -10.56
N PRO A 29 24.60 -0.58 -9.38
CA PRO A 29 25.48 0.18 -8.50
C PRO A 29 26.72 0.68 -9.25
N ALA A 30 27.04 1.96 -9.09
CA ALA A 30 28.21 2.59 -9.70
C ALA A 30 28.87 3.60 -8.75
N LEU A 31 30.19 3.69 -8.82
CA LEU A 31 31.01 4.62 -8.00
C LEU A 31 31.33 5.93 -8.75
N GLU A 32 31.16 5.96 -10.06
CA GLU A 32 31.31 7.16 -10.89
C GLU A 32 30.17 8.14 -10.59
N GLU A 33 30.45 9.43 -10.37
CA GLU A 33 29.47 10.40 -9.84
C GLU A 33 28.14 10.46 -10.63
N THR A 34 28.21 10.43 -11.97
CA THR A 34 27.05 10.49 -12.86
C THR A 34 26.20 9.22 -12.80
N LYS A 35 26.83 8.05 -12.91
CA LYS A 35 26.15 6.73 -12.82
C LYS A 35 25.69 6.41 -11.41
N GLY A 36 26.42 6.87 -10.39
CA GLY A 36 26.08 6.76 -8.98
C GLY A 36 24.81 7.55 -8.65
N THR A 37 24.69 8.78 -9.16
CA THR A 37 23.48 9.59 -9.02
C THR A 37 22.27 8.92 -9.70
N LEU A 38 22.46 8.35 -10.88
CA LEU A 38 21.41 7.62 -11.60
C LEU A 38 20.96 6.35 -10.84
N TRP A 39 21.90 5.64 -10.21
CA TRP A 39 21.61 4.52 -9.32
C TRP A 39 20.81 4.94 -8.07
N LEU A 40 21.16 6.08 -7.46
CA LEU A 40 20.38 6.63 -6.34
C LEU A 40 18.96 7.00 -6.77
N LEU A 41 18.81 7.60 -7.95
CA LEU A 41 17.51 7.94 -8.52
C LEU A 41 16.68 6.68 -8.79
N ALA A 42 17.25 5.64 -9.40
CA ALA A 42 16.57 4.37 -9.64
C ALA A 42 16.07 3.72 -8.33
N LYS A 43 16.88 3.75 -7.27
CA LYS A 43 16.45 3.30 -5.93
C LYS A 43 15.33 4.15 -5.36
N ALA A 44 15.38 5.48 -5.54
CA ALA A 44 14.31 6.37 -5.09
C ALA A 44 12.97 6.04 -5.75
N TYR A 45 12.95 5.81 -7.07
CA TYR A 45 11.75 5.38 -7.80
C TYR A 45 11.23 4.03 -7.32
N ALA A 46 12.11 3.04 -7.14
CA ALA A 46 11.73 1.74 -6.59
C ALA A 46 11.09 1.87 -5.20
N ASN A 47 11.65 2.72 -4.34
CA ASN A 47 11.13 2.96 -2.99
C ASN A 47 9.80 3.72 -3.00
N VAL A 48 9.58 4.64 -3.92
CA VAL A 48 8.28 5.34 -4.07
C VAL A 48 7.20 4.33 -4.46
N ASN A 49 7.47 3.44 -5.42
CA ASN A 49 6.53 2.40 -5.82
C ASN A 49 6.23 1.42 -4.68
N ASP A 50 7.27 0.94 -3.98
CA ASP A 50 7.12 0.05 -2.84
C ASP A 50 6.32 0.70 -1.70
N SER A 51 6.60 1.97 -1.40
CA SER A 51 5.86 2.74 -0.39
C SER A 51 4.39 2.92 -0.77
N GLY A 52 4.10 3.22 -2.04
CA GLY A 52 2.74 3.33 -2.55
C GLY A 52 1.98 2.01 -2.44
N TYR A 53 2.60 0.91 -2.87
CA TYR A 53 2.02 -0.43 -2.76
C TYR A 53 1.78 -0.83 -1.29
N HIS A 54 2.79 -0.63 -0.44
CA HIS A 54 2.69 -0.93 0.99
C HIS A 54 1.55 -0.15 1.64
N GLN A 55 1.45 1.15 1.40
CA GLN A 55 0.42 1.96 2.05
C GLN A 55 -0.98 1.68 1.51
N LEU A 56 -1.14 1.54 0.18
CA LEU A 56 -2.46 1.41 -0.41
C LEU A 56 -2.99 -0.03 -0.44
N ILE A 57 -2.13 -0.99 -0.79
CA ILE A 57 -2.55 -2.38 -0.99
C ILE A 57 -2.43 -3.17 0.31
N PHE A 58 -1.22 -3.24 0.88
CA PHE A 58 -1.00 -4.07 2.06
C PHE A 58 -1.62 -3.46 3.32
N HIS A 59 -1.30 -2.21 3.60
CA HIS A 59 -1.80 -1.53 4.79
C HIS A 59 -3.27 -1.18 4.64
N TRP A 60 -3.64 -0.32 3.69
CA TRP A 60 -5.04 0.12 3.58
C TRP A 60 -6.00 -0.98 3.11
N LEU A 61 -5.81 -1.56 1.92
CA LEU A 61 -6.79 -2.48 1.35
C LEU A 61 -6.89 -3.80 2.15
N GLN A 62 -5.76 -4.45 2.41
CA GLN A 62 -5.76 -5.80 3.00
C GLN A 62 -5.99 -5.83 4.52
N SER A 63 -5.73 -4.75 5.25
CA SER A 63 -6.04 -4.69 6.68
C SER A 63 -7.28 -3.85 6.98
N HIS A 64 -7.25 -2.56 6.65
CA HIS A 64 -8.31 -1.61 7.00
C HIS A 64 -9.60 -1.86 6.22
N ALA A 65 -9.54 -1.92 4.89
CA ALA A 65 -10.76 -2.04 4.08
C ALA A 65 -11.34 -3.45 4.12
N ALA A 66 -10.50 -4.49 4.06
CA ALA A 66 -10.92 -5.88 4.02
C ALA A 66 -11.66 -6.35 5.29
N ILE A 67 -11.39 -5.76 6.45
CA ILE A 67 -12.04 -6.15 7.71
C ILE A 67 -13.45 -5.55 7.87
N VAL A 68 -13.75 -4.42 7.22
CA VAL A 68 -15.04 -3.70 7.35
C VAL A 68 -16.28 -4.57 7.08
N PRO A 69 -16.34 -5.39 6.02
CA PRO A 69 -17.48 -6.26 5.79
C PRO A 69 -17.76 -7.23 6.94
N PHE A 70 -16.70 -7.73 7.62
CA PHE A 70 -16.84 -8.61 8.77
C PHE A 70 -17.39 -7.89 9.99
N ILE A 71 -17.00 -6.63 10.21
CA ILE A 71 -17.53 -5.78 11.27
C ILE A 71 -19.03 -5.56 11.06
N ILE A 72 -19.43 -5.18 9.85
CA ILE A 72 -20.83 -4.96 9.48
C ILE A 72 -21.65 -6.25 9.59
N ALA A 73 -21.13 -7.37 9.09
CA ALA A 73 -21.82 -8.65 9.18
C ALA A 73 -22.01 -9.09 10.63
N THR A 74 -21.00 -8.93 11.48
CA THR A 74 -21.07 -9.31 12.89
C THR A 74 -22.09 -8.47 13.65
N SER A 75 -22.16 -7.16 13.39
CA SER A 75 -23.12 -6.28 14.09
C SER A 75 -24.56 -6.39 13.58
N THR A 76 -24.75 -6.77 12.31
CA THR A 76 -26.10 -6.85 11.70
C THR A 76 -26.70 -8.25 11.75
N GLN A 77 -25.89 -9.30 11.73
CA GLN A 77 -26.35 -10.69 11.64
C GLN A 77 -26.20 -11.48 12.95
N LEU A 78 -25.39 -11.01 13.91
CA LEU A 78 -25.20 -11.71 15.17
C LEU A 78 -25.71 -10.86 16.33
N SER A 79 -26.57 -11.47 17.17
CA SER A 79 -27.00 -10.87 18.43
C SER A 79 -25.79 -10.62 19.34
N ILE A 80 -25.87 -9.61 20.21
CA ILE A 80 -24.86 -9.33 21.24
C ILE A 80 -24.68 -10.53 22.20
N LEU A 81 -25.71 -11.37 22.34
CA LEU A 81 -25.65 -12.60 23.14
C LEU A 81 -25.06 -13.79 22.38
N HIS A 82 -24.87 -13.68 21.07
CA HIS A 82 -24.33 -14.74 20.24
C HIS A 82 -22.90 -15.09 20.70
N PRO A 83 -22.56 -16.37 20.90
CA PRO A 83 -21.27 -16.78 21.44
C PRO A 83 -20.08 -16.34 20.59
N ILE A 84 -20.29 -16.14 19.29
CA ILE A 84 -19.27 -15.63 18.35
C ILE A 84 -19.17 -14.10 18.38
N HIS A 85 -20.23 -13.36 18.75
CA HIS A 85 -20.19 -11.90 18.75
C HIS A 85 -19.22 -11.36 19.83
N LYS A 86 -19.24 -11.94 21.03
CA LYS A 86 -18.46 -11.46 22.18
C LYS A 86 -16.94 -11.46 21.96
N PRO A 87 -16.31 -12.54 21.45
CA PRO A 87 -14.86 -12.55 21.21
C PRO A 87 -14.39 -11.54 20.17
N PHE A 88 -15.18 -11.28 19.13
CA PHE A 88 -14.77 -10.38 18.04
C PHE A 88 -15.03 -8.90 18.33
N HIS A 89 -15.98 -8.59 19.21
CA HIS A 89 -16.30 -7.20 19.57
C HIS A 89 -15.08 -6.33 19.92
N PRO A 90 -14.14 -6.75 20.80
CA PRO A 90 -12.95 -5.94 21.09
C PRO A 90 -11.97 -5.82 19.90
N HIS A 91 -11.96 -6.77 18.97
CA HIS A 91 -11.06 -6.74 17.81
C HIS A 91 -11.52 -5.78 16.70
N PHE A 92 -12.79 -5.35 16.73
CA PHE A 92 -13.35 -4.40 15.78
C PHE A 92 -13.36 -2.96 16.30
N GLY A 93 -12.84 -2.75 17.52
CA GLY A 93 -12.70 -1.43 18.13
C GLY A 93 -12.02 -0.44 17.18
N ASP A 94 -12.58 0.76 17.09
CA ASP A 94 -12.11 1.93 16.33
C ASP A 94 -11.94 1.76 14.80
N THR A 95 -12.05 0.54 14.27
CA THR A 95 -11.74 0.26 12.86
C THR A 95 -12.72 0.96 11.91
N MET A 96 -14.01 1.03 12.27
CA MET A 96 -14.98 1.79 11.49
C MET A 96 -14.76 3.31 11.57
N ASN A 97 -14.27 3.81 12.71
CA ASN A 97 -13.99 5.23 12.91
C ASN A 97 -12.77 5.67 12.08
N ILE A 98 -11.65 4.96 12.19
CA ILE A 98 -10.44 5.25 11.42
C ILE A 98 -10.68 5.11 9.91
N ASN A 99 -11.52 4.17 9.48
CA ASN A 99 -11.94 4.04 8.07
C ASN A 99 -12.88 5.16 7.60
N GLY A 100 -13.73 5.68 8.49
CA GLY A 100 -14.53 6.86 8.20
C GLY A 100 -13.63 8.08 7.97
N LEU A 101 -12.69 8.31 8.88
CA LEU A 101 -11.76 9.44 8.83
C LEU A 101 -10.84 9.38 7.61
N SER A 102 -10.21 8.23 7.35
CA SER A 102 -9.31 8.05 6.19
C SER A 102 -10.00 8.27 4.84
N ARG A 103 -11.28 7.90 4.68
CA ARG A 103 -12.05 8.23 3.46
C ARG A 103 -12.25 9.73 3.28
N GLN A 104 -12.35 10.49 4.39
CA GLN A 104 -12.54 11.94 4.34
C GLN A 104 -11.24 12.69 4.10
N THR A 105 -10.13 12.22 4.69
CA THR A 105 -8.88 13.00 4.80
C THR A 105 -7.69 12.39 4.08
N LEU A 106 -7.58 11.05 3.99
CA LEU A 106 -6.36 10.37 3.52
C LEU A 106 -6.48 9.86 2.07
N ILE A 107 -7.60 9.23 1.71
CA ILE A 107 -7.73 8.48 0.45
C ILE A 107 -8.40 9.30 -0.64
N LYS A 108 -9.14 10.33 -0.24
CA LYS A 108 -9.81 11.27 -1.14
C LYS A 108 -8.85 11.97 -2.11
N LEU A 109 -7.54 11.96 -1.83
CA LEU A 109 -6.51 12.52 -2.70
C LEU A 109 -6.31 11.72 -4.00
N VAL A 110 -6.58 10.41 -4.01
CA VAL A 110 -6.37 9.56 -5.20
C VAL A 110 -7.39 9.90 -6.29
N ASP A 111 -8.66 10.17 -5.93
CA ASP A 111 -9.71 10.60 -6.88
C ASP A 111 -9.49 12.01 -7.46
N PHE A 112 -8.72 12.86 -6.77
CA PHE A 112 -8.42 14.22 -7.23
C PHE A 112 -7.36 14.25 -8.33
N LEU A 113 -6.43 13.28 -8.36
CA LEU A 113 -5.34 13.22 -9.34
C LEU A 113 -5.72 12.51 -10.65
N THR A 114 -6.93 11.95 -10.75
CA THR A 114 -7.44 11.23 -11.92
C THR A 114 -8.54 11.99 -12.70
N LYS A 115 -8.74 13.28 -12.41
CA LYS A 115 -9.59 14.21 -13.18
C LYS A 115 -8.75 15.30 -13.81
#